data_AF-A0A1Z2L1S3-F1
#
_entry.id   AF-A0A1Z2L1S3-F1
#
_cell.length_a   1.000
_cell.length_b   1.000
_cell.length_c   1.000
_cell.angle_alpha   90.00
_cell.angle_beta   90.00
_cell.angle_gamma   90.00
#
_symmetry.space_group_name_H-M   'P 1'
#
loop_
_entity.id
_entity.type
_entity.pdbx_description
1 polymer ?
#
loop_
_entity_poly.entity_id
_entity_poly.type
_entity_poly.pdbx_seq_one_letter_code
_entity_poly.pdbx_strand_id
1 'polypeptide(L)' 'MIKVVRGNPTPEELAAALAVVQARAAARGAAAREAGEARPEWSEPARRLAAGRMPAAGPRAWRTTYWPA' A
#
# COMPACT_ATOMS: atom_id res chain seq x y z
N MET A 1 -2.68 -12.29 2.86
CA MET A 1 -2.18 -13.68 2.95
C MET A 1 -0.72 -13.63 3.40
N ILE A 2 -0.40 -14.17 4.57
CA ILE A 2 0.98 -14.18 5.11
C ILE A 2 1.63 -15.51 4.73
N LYS A 3 2.87 -15.48 4.21
CA LYS A 3 3.63 -16.65 3.76
C LYS A 3 4.87 -16.82 4.64
N VAL A 4 5.06 -18.02 5.18
CA VAL A 4 6.31 -18.42 5.85
C VAL A 4 7.36 -18.71 4.77
N VAL A 5 8.47 -17.97 4.79
CA VAL A 5 9.55 -18.09 3.78
C VAL A 5 10.54 -19.19 4.17
N ARG A 6 10.72 -19.46 5.47
CA ARG A 6 11.65 -20.46 6.01
C ARG A 6 11.13 -21.02 7.33
N GLY A 7 11.38 -22.32 7.57
CA GLY A 7 10.97 -23.03 8.78
C GLY A 7 9.61 -23.73 8.65
N ASN A 8 9.29 -24.59 9.62
CA ASN A 8 8.00 -25.29 9.72
C ASN A 8 7.36 -24.98 11.09
N PRO A 9 6.87 -23.75 11.30
CA PRO A 9 6.25 -23.37 12.58
C PRO A 9 4.97 -24.16 12.78
N THR A 10 4.63 -24.43 14.03
CA THR A 10 3.32 -25.02 14.32
C THR A 10 2.20 -23.99 14.05
N PRO A 11 0.96 -24.44 13.82
CA PRO A 11 -0.18 -23.52 13.67
C PRO A 11 -0.34 -22.56 14.85
N GLU A 12 -0.03 -23.02 16.06
CA GLU A 12 -0.11 -22.24 17.30
C GLU A 12 0.94 -21.13 17.33
N GLU A 13 2.18 -21.44 16.96
CA GLU A 13 3.26 -20.46 16.87
C GLU A 13 2.96 -19.40 15.81
N LEU A 14 2.41 -19.81 14.66
CA LEU A 14 1.98 -18.87 13.62
C LEU A 14 0.85 -17.98 14.14
N ALA A 15 -0.14 -18.53 14.84
CA ALA A 15 -1.23 -17.77 15.43
C ALA A 15 -0.71 -16.73 16.46
N ALA A 16 0.22 -17.13 17.33
CA ALA A 16 0.84 -16.24 18.30
C ALA A 16 1.64 -15.11 17.62
N ALA A 17 2.43 -15.44 16.59
CA ALA A 17 3.18 -14.44 15.82
C ALA A 17 2.23 -13.45 15.14
N LEU A 18 1.14 -13.93 14.53
CA LEU A 18 0.13 -13.08 13.90
C LEU A 18 -0.56 -12.18 14.93
N ALA A 19 -0.90 -12.69 16.11
CA ALA A 19 -1.51 -11.90 17.18
C ALA A 19 -0.61 -10.73 17.61
N VAL A 20 0.70 -10.96 17.77
CA VAL A 20 1.66 -9.91 18.14
C VAL A 20 1.81 -8.87 17.02
N VAL A 21 1.89 -9.30 15.75
CA VAL A 21 1.98 -8.39 14.61
C VAL A 21 0.74 -7.51 14.52
N GLN A 22 -0.46 -8.09 14.68
CA GLN A 22 -1.72 -7.36 14.65
C GLN A 22 -1.84 -6.38 15.83
N ALA A 23 -1.49 -6.80 17.05
CA ALA A 23 -1.50 -5.93 18.23
C ALA A 23 -0.58 -4.72 18.05
N ARG A 24 0.63 -4.93 17.52
CA ARG A 24 1.57 -3.83 17.22
C ARG A 24 1.05 -2.91 16.12
N ALA A 25 0.42 -3.45 15.08
CA ALA A 25 -0.19 -2.65 14.01
C ALA A 25 -1.34 -1.78 14.55
N ALA A 26 -2.20 -2.35 15.40
CA ALA A 26 -3.30 -1.63 16.05
C ALA A 26 -2.79 -0.50 16.96
N ALA A 27 -1.76 -0.77 17.78
CA ALA A 27 -1.14 0.24 18.64
C ALA A 27 -0.54 1.40 17.83
N ARG A 28 0.15 1.12 16.72
CA ARG A 28 0.66 2.15 15.80
C ARG A 28 -0.47 2.95 15.15
N GLY A 29 -1.55 2.29 14.72
CA GLY A 29 -2.72 2.96 14.15
C GLY A 29 -3.42 3.89 15.14
N ALA A 30 -3.55 3.46 16.41
CA ALA A 30 -4.07 4.30 17.48
C ALA A 30 -3.17 5.52 17.73
N ALA A 31 -1.85 5.31 17.83
CA ALA A 31 -0.90 6.40 18.00
C ALA A 31 -0.93 7.42 16.84
N ALA A 32 -1.01 6.94 15.59
CA ALA A 32 -1.12 7.81 14.41
C ALA A 32 -2.43 8.63 14.42
N ARG A 33 -3.53 8.03 14.88
CA ARG A 33 -4.82 8.72 15.02
C ARG A 33 -4.78 9.82 16.07
N GLU A 34 -4.18 9.56 17.24
CA GLU A 34 -4.00 10.55 18.32
C GLU A 34 -3.03 11.67 17.90
N ALA A 35 -1.97 11.34 17.15
CA ALA A 35 -1.01 12.32 16.65
C ALA A 35 -1.56 13.19 15.49
N GLY A 36 -2.78 12.92 15.01
CA GLY A 36 -3.36 13.61 13.86
C GLY A 36 -2.54 13.43 12.58
N GLU A 37 -1.79 12.33 12.46
CA GLU A 37 -0.83 12.16 11.38
C GLU A 37 -1.57 12.07 10.05
N ALA A 38 -1.30 13.05 9.18
CA ALA A 38 -1.88 13.11 7.85
C ALA A 38 -1.45 11.86 7.06
N ARG A 39 -2.42 11.16 6.47
CA ARG A 39 -2.14 10.00 5.62
C ARG A 39 -1.13 10.42 4.54
N PRO A 40 -0.05 9.65 4.30
CA PRO A 40 0.96 10.04 3.32
C PRO A 40 0.29 10.35 1.98
N GLU A 41 0.71 11.44 1.34
CA GLU A 41 0.02 11.97 0.16
C GLU A 41 -0.14 10.93 -0.98
N TRP A 42 0.78 9.96 -1.03
CA TRP A 42 0.78 8.87 -2.01
C TRP A 42 -0.34 7.84 -1.80
N SER A 43 -0.84 7.74 -0.57
CA SER A 43 -1.89 6.82 -0.14
C SER A 43 -3.30 7.45 -0.19
N GLU A 44 -3.46 8.66 -0.73
CA GLU A 44 -4.74 9.34 -0.93
C GLU A 44 -5.31 9.10 -2.34
N PRO A 45 -6.26 8.16 -2.53
CA PRO A 45 -6.82 7.87 -3.86
C PRO A 45 -7.64 9.04 -4.38
N ALA A 46 -8.29 9.78 -3.49
CA ALA A 46 -9.08 10.96 -3.82
C ALA A 46 -8.24 12.04 -4.52
N ARG A 47 -6.97 12.23 -4.12
CA ARG A 47 -6.05 13.16 -4.79
C ARG A 47 -5.68 12.67 -6.20
N ARG A 48 -5.46 11.36 -6.38
CA ARG A 48 -5.19 10.75 -7.70
C ARG A 48 -6.37 10.89 -8.67
N LEU A 49 -7.59 10.83 -8.16
CA LEU A 49 -8.81 10.94 -8.97
C LEU A 49 -9.25 12.40 -9.19
N ALA A 50 -8.88 13.31 -8.28
CA ALA A 50 -9.12 14.74 -8.41
C ALA A 50 -8.15 15.45 -9.38
N ALA A 51 -6.98 14.85 -9.64
CA ALA A 51 -6.14 15.25 -10.77
C ALA A 51 -6.93 14.99 -12.05
N GLY A 52 -7.41 16.07 -12.69
CA GLY A 52 -8.44 16.04 -13.73
C GLY A 52 -8.19 15.01 -14.84
N ARG A 53 -9.30 14.58 -15.46
CA ARG A 53 -9.36 13.57 -16.54
C ARG A 53 -8.07 13.56 -17.35
N MET A 54 -7.28 12.49 -17.22
CA MET A 54 -6.13 12.31 -18.09
C MET A 54 -6.62 12.39 -19.54
N PRO A 55 -5.98 13.19 -20.40
CA PRO A 55 -6.35 13.24 -21.81
C PRO A 55 -6.34 11.82 -22.38
N ALA A 56 -7.43 11.43 -23.04
CA ALA A 56 -7.47 10.15 -23.73
C ALA A 56 -6.37 10.13 -24.80
N ALA A 57 -5.52 9.12 -24.77
CA ALA A 57 -4.50 8.93 -25.78
C ALA A 57 -5.15 8.80 -27.17
N GLY A 58 -4.82 9.72 -28.09
CA GLY A 58 -5.35 9.68 -29.45
C GLY A 58 -4.78 8.52 -30.28
N PRO A 59 -5.33 8.23 -31.47
CA PRO A 59 -4.96 7.07 -32.30
C PRO A 59 -3.47 6.91 -32.65
N ARG A 60 -2.66 7.96 -32.48
CA ARG A 60 -1.21 7.96 -32.77
C ARG A 60 -0.32 8.21 -31.54
N ALA A 61 -0.89 8.26 -30.33
CA ALA A 61 -0.15 8.56 -29.11
C ALA A 61 1.05 7.60 -28.87
N TRP A 62 0.91 6.32 -29.25
CA TRP A 62 1.97 5.32 -29.15
C TRP A 62 3.20 5.58 -30.03
N ARG A 63 3.09 6.39 -31.09
CA ARG A 63 4.23 6.70 -31.96
C ARG A 63 5.23 7.65 -31.30
N THR A 64 4.79 8.44 -30.33
CA THR A 64 5.62 9.43 -29.64
C THR A 64 6.09 8.95 -28.27
N THR A 65 5.75 7.71 -27.85
CA THR A 65 6.22 7.12 -26.58
C THR A 65 7.58 6.44 -26.70
N TYR A 66 8.21 6.48 -27.88
CA TYR A 66 9.57 5.98 -28.03
C TYR A 66 10.56 6.94 -27.36
N TRP A 67 11.22 6.46 -26.31
CA TRP A 67 12.36 7.11 -25.71
C TRP A 67 13.64 6.51 -26.31
N PRO A 68 14.39 7.23 -27.16
CA PRO A 68 15.69 6.76 -27.60
C PRO A 68 16.65 6.77 -26.41
N ALA A 69 17.28 5.61 -26.16
CA ALA A 69 18.35 5.46 -25.18
C ALA A 69 19.62 6.20 -25.60
#